data_AF-A0A380THH5-F1
#
_entry.id   AF-A0A380THH5-F1
#
_cell.length_a   1.000
_cell.length_b   1.000
_cell.length_c   1.000
_cell.angle_alpha   90.00
_cell.angle_beta   90.00
_cell.angle_gamma   90.00
#
_symmetry.space_group_name_H-M   'P 1'
#
loop_
_entity.id
_entity.type
_entity.pdbx_description
1 polymer ?
#
loop_
_entity_poly.entity_id
_entity_poly.type
_entity_poly.pdbx_seq_one_letter_code
_entity_poly.pdbx_strand_id
1 'polypeptide(L)'
;MTKAPATPMATTTLHISLPEELKRYVQERVAAEAYSNPSDFVRALIREDRKRRGQEHLEALLLEGLESGEAQPLDEAEWASVRQEIEEGIAAQRRSA
;
A
#
# COMPACT_ATOMS: atom_id res chain seq x y z
N MET A 1 -12.96 9.74 -24.78
CA MET A 1 -12.37 9.58 -23.43
C MET A 1 -13.36 8.80 -22.57
N THR A 2 -13.32 7.47 -22.64
CA THR A 2 -14.20 6.57 -21.89
C THR A 2 -13.58 6.28 -20.52
N LYS A 3 -14.22 6.77 -19.46
CA LYS A 3 -13.87 6.47 -18.06
C LYS A 3 -14.10 4.97 -17.83
N ALA A 4 -13.07 4.24 -17.43
CA ALA A 4 -13.18 2.82 -17.08
C ALA A 4 -14.26 2.63 -15.99
N PRO A 5 -15.09 1.58 -16.06
CA PRO A 5 -16.11 1.33 -15.05
C PRO A 5 -15.42 1.01 -13.72
N ALA A 6 -15.75 1.79 -12.68
CA ALA A 6 -15.31 1.47 -11.32
C ALA A 6 -15.95 0.15 -10.90
N THR A 7 -15.13 -0.87 -10.66
CA THR A 7 -15.58 -2.17 -10.13
C THR A 7 -16.38 -1.94 -8.85
N PRO A 8 -17.62 -2.44 -8.72
CA PRO A 8 -18.32 -2.36 -7.44
C PRO A 8 -17.49 -3.12 -6.41
N MET A 9 -16.99 -2.43 -5.39
CA MET A 9 -16.26 -3.09 -4.31
C MET A 9 -17.24 -4.01 -3.58
N ALA A 10 -17.07 -5.32 -3.74
CA ALA A 10 -17.83 -6.30 -2.98
C ALA A 10 -17.54 -6.11 -1.49
N THR A 11 -18.57 -5.80 -0.71
CA THR A 11 -18.48 -5.70 0.75
C THR A 11 -18.70 -7.09 1.35
N THR A 12 -17.78 -7.52 2.21
CA THR A 12 -17.89 -8.76 2.98
C THR A 12 -17.91 -8.46 4.48
N THR A 13 -18.43 -9.39 5.28
CA THR A 13 -18.60 -9.24 6.73
C THR A 13 -17.42 -9.83 7.48
N LEU A 14 -16.94 -9.12 8.51
CA LEU A 14 -15.91 -9.59 9.44
C LEU A 14 -16.50 -9.66 10.85
N HIS A 15 -16.44 -10.83 11.49
CA HIS A 15 -16.83 -11.00 12.90
C HIS A 15 -15.60 -10.85 13.79
N ILE A 16 -15.67 -9.97 14.78
CA ILE A 16 -14.57 -9.68 15.72
C ILE A 16 -15.09 -9.83 17.14
N SER A 17 -14.43 -10.66 17.94
CA SER A 17 -14.67 -10.72 19.38
C SER A 17 -13.71 -9.78 20.09
N LEU A 18 -14.24 -8.96 21.00
CA LEU A 18 -13.47 -8.00 21.78
C LEU A 18 -13.80 -8.17 23.26
N PRO A 19 -12.82 -8.02 24.16
CA PRO A 19 -13.08 -7.78 25.58
C PRO A 19 -14.03 -6.60 25.78
N GLU A 20 -14.84 -6.63 26.84
CA GLU A 20 -15.86 -5.62 27.09
C GLU A 20 -15.29 -4.19 27.17
N GLU A 21 -14.08 -4.05 27.72
CA GLU A 21 -13.38 -2.77 27.81
C GLU A 21 -13.07 -2.19 26.41
N LEU A 22 -12.61 -3.02 25.48
CA LEU A 22 -12.33 -2.57 24.11
C LEU A 22 -13.61 -2.26 23.34
N LYS A 23 -14.68 -3.00 23.59
CA LYS A 23 -16.00 -2.70 23.00
C LYS A 23 -16.50 -1.33 23.46
N ARG A 24 -16.39 -1.02 24.76
CA ARG A 24 -16.77 0.29 25.33
C ARG A 24 -15.93 1.41 24.73
N TYR A 25 -14.62 1.22 24.63
CA TYR A 25 -13.73 2.16 23.97
C TYR A 25 -14.17 2.46 22.53
N VAL A 26 -14.49 1.44 21.73
CA VAL A 26 -14.99 1.64 20.36
C VAL A 26 -16.29 2.45 20.34
N GLN A 27 -17.21 2.17 21.26
CA GLN A 27 -18.47 2.93 21.37
C GLN A 27 -18.23 4.41 21.72
N GLU A 28 -17.30 4.69 22.63
CA GLU A 28 -16.91 6.06 22.98
C GLU A 28 -16.28 6.80 21.78
N ARG A 29 -15.40 6.14 21.01
CA ARG A 29 -14.83 6.72 19.79
C ARG A 29 -15.87 7.03 18.74
N VAL A 30 -16.84 6.13 18.54
CA VAL A 30 -17.95 6.35 17.61
C VAL A 30 -18.83 7.53 18.06
N ALA A 31 -19.04 7.70 19.37
CA ALA A 31 -19.83 8.81 19.89
C ALA A 31 -19.09 10.16 19.87
N ALA A 32 -17.76 10.16 20.05
CA ALA A 32 -16.95 11.37 20.14
C ALA A 32 -16.47 11.88 18.77
N GLU A 33 -16.29 11.00 17.80
CA GLU A 33 -15.75 11.32 16.47
C GLU A 33 -16.81 11.20 15.38
N ALA A 34 -16.49 11.61 14.15
CA ALA A 34 -17.40 11.57 13.01
C ALA A 34 -17.63 10.16 12.42
N TYR A 35 -17.60 9.10 13.24
CA TYR A 35 -17.88 7.75 12.80
C TYR A 35 -19.36 7.41 13.00
N SER A 36 -20.01 6.82 11.99
CA SER A 36 -21.44 6.51 12.08
C SER A 36 -21.73 5.18 12.79
N ASN A 37 -20.74 4.27 12.88
CA ASN A 37 -20.86 2.96 13.53
C ASN A 37 -19.47 2.33 13.83
N PRO A 38 -19.41 1.25 14.63
CA PRO A 38 -18.16 0.54 14.93
C PRO A 38 -17.40 0.04 13.70
N SER A 39 -18.10 -0.43 12.66
CA SER A 39 -17.46 -0.89 11.42
C SER A 39 -16.78 0.25 10.67
N ASP A 40 -17.28 1.48 10.77
CA ASP A 40 -16.63 2.67 10.21
C ASP A 40 -15.33 2.98 10.93
N PHE A 41 -15.35 2.93 12.27
CA PHE A 41 -14.16 3.10 13.10
C PHE A 41 -13.10 2.04 12.77
N VAL A 42 -13.47 0.76 12.71
CA VAL A 42 -12.54 -0.32 12.36
C VAL A 42 -11.98 -0.16 10.94
N ARG A 43 -12.81 0.23 9.96
CA ARG A 43 -12.34 0.51 8.60
C ARG A 43 -11.37 1.69 8.56
N ALA A 44 -11.56 2.72 9.39
CA ALA A 44 -10.61 3.82 9.51
C ALA A 44 -9.28 3.37 10.11
N LEU A 45 -9.31 2.56 11.18
CA LEU A 45 -8.09 1.98 11.76
C LEU A 45 -7.30 1.13 10.76
N ILE A 46 -7.98 0.31 9.94
CA ILE A 46 -7.33 -0.49 8.91
C ILE A 46 -6.66 0.40 7.85
N ARG A 47 -7.31 1.51 7.45
CA ARG A 47 -6.72 2.46 6.49
C ARG A 47 -5.48 3.13 7.05
N GLU A 48 -5.52 3.51 8.33
CA GLU A 48 -4.35 4.11 8.99
C GLU A 48 -3.21 3.10 9.17
N ASP A 49 -3.51 1.85 9.54
CA ASP A 49 -2.48 0.79 9.60
C ASP A 49 -1.83 0.56 8.24
N ARG A 50 -2.62 0.49 7.16
CA ARG A 50 -2.09 0.36 5.80
C ARG A 50 -1.19 1.54 5.41
N LYS A 51 -1.58 2.75 5.79
CA LYS A 51 -0.78 3.95 5.53
C LYS A 51 0.55 3.89 6.29
N ARG A 52 0.51 3.60 7.59
CA ARG A 52 1.70 3.46 8.43
C ARG A 52 2.65 2.39 7.88
N ARG A 53 2.14 1.20 7.57
CA ARG A 53 2.97 0.13 6.96
C ARG A 53 3.56 0.53 5.62
N GLY A 54 2.82 1.30 4.81
CA GLY A 54 3.33 1.85 3.56
C GLY A 54 4.47 2.85 3.79
N GLN A 55 4.37 3.68 4.82
CA GLN A 55 5.43 4.61 5.21
C GLN A 55 6.67 3.87 5.73
N GLU A 56 6.50 2.93 6.65
CA GLU A 56 7.58 2.08 7.17
C GLU A 56 8.33 1.36 6.04
N HIS A 57 7.60 0.83 5.06
CA HIS A 57 8.21 0.17 3.90
C HIS A 57 9.00 1.15 3.02
N LEU A 58 8.46 2.35 2.76
CA LEU A 58 9.16 3.38 2.01
C LEU A 58 10.45 3.83 2.72
N GLU A 59 10.38 4.04 4.03
CA GLU A 59 11.54 4.41 4.85
C GLU A 59 12.64 3.35 4.78
N ALA A 60 12.27 2.06 4.84
CA ALA A 60 13.22 0.97 4.69
C ALA A 60 13.94 0.98 3.33
N LEU A 61 13.20 1.23 2.23
CA LEU A 61 13.79 1.33 0.89
C LEU A 61 14.70 2.56 0.73
N LEU A 62 14.35 3.68 1.37
CA LEU A 62 15.20 4.86 1.37
C LEU A 62 16.50 4.63 2.14
N LEU A 63 16.44 3.95 3.29
CA LEU A 63 17.62 3.54 4.04
C LEU A 63 18.50 2.60 3.22
N GLU A 64 17.92 1.59 2.58
CA GLU A 64 18.65 0.69 1.67
C GLU A 64 19.35 1.49 0.56
N GLY A 65 18.66 2.46 -0.05
CA GLY A 65 19.25 3.34 -1.07
C GLY A 65 20.39 4.20 -0.54
N LEU A 66 20.28 4.74 0.68
CA LEU A 66 21.36 5.49 1.32
C LEU A 66 22.57 4.62 1.68
N GLU A 67 22.33 3.36 2.04
CA GLU A 67 23.38 2.37 2.35
C GLU A 67 23.98 1.72 1.10
N SER A 68 23.37 1.92 -0.09
CA SER A 68 23.79 1.31 -1.35
C SER A 68 25.12 1.85 -1.92
N GLY A 69 25.69 2.88 -1.29
CA GLY A 69 26.97 3.48 -1.68
C GLY A 69 26.81 4.86 -2.31
N GLU A 70 27.88 5.36 -2.92
CA GLU A 70 27.90 6.71 -3.46
C GLU A 70 27.12 6.78 -4.79
N ALA A 71 26.15 7.68 -4.85
CA ALA A 71 25.36 7.91 -6.05
C ALA A 71 26.26 8.34 -7.22
N GLN A 72 26.17 7.62 -8.32
CA GLN A 72 26.87 7.96 -9.57
C GLN A 72 25.90 8.59 -10.56
N PRO A 73 26.31 9.64 -11.30
CA PRO A 73 25.51 10.17 -12.39
C PRO A 73 25.39 9.09 -13.48
N LEU A 74 24.17 8.90 -13.99
CA LEU A 74 23.90 8.00 -15.10
C LEU A 74 23.68 8.83 -16.37
N ASP A 75 24.46 8.57 -17.42
CA ASP A 75 24.34 9.25 -18.71
C ASP A 75 23.25 8.63 -19.61
N GLU A 76 22.92 9.30 -20.71
CA GLU A 76 21.84 8.84 -21.61
C GLU A 76 22.13 7.47 -22.24
N ALA A 77 23.40 7.15 -22.50
CA ALA A 77 23.78 5.86 -23.09
C ALA A 77 23.64 4.74 -22.06
N GLU A 78 24.03 4.99 -20.81
CA GLU A 78 23.83 4.07 -19.69
C GLU A 78 22.33 3.84 -19.44
N TRP A 79 21.50 4.90 -19.44
CA TRP A 79 20.05 4.76 -19.35
C TRP A 79 19.44 3.93 -20.49
N ALA A 80 19.93 4.12 -21.72
CA ALA A 80 19.49 3.34 -22.87
C ALA A 80 19.83 1.84 -22.71
N SER A 81 21.04 1.54 -22.21
CA SER A 81 21.48 0.17 -21.93
C SER A 81 20.59 -0.51 -20.87
N VAL A 82 20.30 0.17 -19.76
CA VAL A 82 19.43 -0.37 -18.70
C VAL A 82 18.03 -0.69 -19.23
N ARG A 83 17.46 0.20 -20.06
CA ARG A 83 16.14 -0.02 -20.68
C ARG A 83 16.15 -1.24 -21.59
N GLN A 84 17.17 -1.38 -22.43
CA GLN A 84 17.30 -2.52 -23.34
C GLN A 84 17.38 -3.84 -22.56
N GLU A 85 18.15 -3.91 -21.49
CA GLU A 85 18.29 -5.11 -20.66
C GLU A 85 16.94 -5.53 -20.03
N ILE A 86 16.17 -4.56 -19.53
CA ILE A 86 14.83 -4.81 -18.99
C ILE A 86 13.89 -5.36 -20.08
N GLU A 87 13.89 -4.76 -21.27
CA GLU A 87 13.06 -5.21 -22.39
C GLU A 87 13.39 -6.63 -22.85
N GLU A 88 14.69 -6.96 -22.94
CA GLU A 88 15.16 -8.29 -23.29
C GLU A 88 14.78 -9.33 -22.23
N GLY A 89 14.90 -8.98 -20.94
CA GLY A 89 14.47 -9.82 -19.82
C GLY A 89 12.97 -10.11 -19.84
N ILE A 90 12.14 -9.09 -20.04
CA ILE A 90 10.68 -9.25 -20.18
C ILE A 90 10.33 -10.12 -21.40
N ALA A 91 11.02 -9.92 -22.52
CA ALA A 91 10.80 -10.72 -23.73
C ALA A 91 11.21 -12.19 -23.53
N ALA A 92 12.29 -12.46 -22.80
CA ALA A 92 12.72 -13.82 -22.46
C ALA A 92 11.71 -14.54 -21.55
N GLN A 93 11.14 -13.82 -20.59
CA GLN A 93 10.14 -14.38 -19.67
C GLN A 93 8.81 -14.69 -20.37
N ARG A 94 8.44 -13.93 -21.41
CA ARG A 94 7.27 -14.19 -22.26
C ARG A 94 7.46 -15.36 -23.23
N ARG A 95 8.69 -15.71 -23.60
CA ARG A 95 8.99 -16.87 -24.45
C ARG A 95 9.04 -18.19 -23.69
N SER A 96 9.17 -18.12 -22.36
CA SER A 96 9.29 -19.27 -21.45
C SER A 96 7.99 -19.60 -20.71
N ALA A 97 6.92 -18.84 -20.95
CA ALA A 97 5.56 -19.08 -20.48
C ALA A 97 4.64 -19.48 -21.64
#